data_AF-A0A916ZHD5-F1
#
_entry.id   AF-A0A916ZHD5-F1
#
_cell.length_a   1.000
_cell.length_b   1.000
_cell.length_c   1.000
_cell.angle_alpha   90.00
_cell.angle_beta   90.00
_cell.angle_gamma   90.00
#
_symmetry.space_group_name_H-M   'P 1'
#
loop_
_entity.id
_entity.type
_entity.pdbx_description
1 polymer ?
#
loop_
_entity_poly.entity_id
_entity_poly.type
_entity_poly.pdbx_seq_one_letter_code
_entity_poly.pdbx_strand_id
1 'polypeptide(L)'
;MLKNAKAWGGDPLRMALAGESAGGNLAVATAIVARDRGMTAPRHILAVYPIANSATNLPSRQTNARAKPLNTPMLSWFGYYYSKSKADAQDPRINLVKADLRGLPPLTIVNAQIDPLLSDGETLAAAVRAAGGKVEQRTFPGVTHEFFGMGQVVSGAAQAEAYAAARLKPALAAAR
;
A
#
# COMPACT_ATOMS: atom_id res chain seq x y z
N MET A 1 7.49 16.24 -9.27
CA MET A 1 8.06 16.37 -7.91
C MET A 1 9.58 16.46 -7.92
N LEU A 2 10.33 15.42 -8.33
CA LEU A 2 11.80 15.38 -8.18
C LEU A 2 12.55 16.61 -8.73
N LYS A 3 12.18 17.09 -9.93
CA LYS A 3 12.80 18.27 -10.56
C LYS A 3 12.62 19.56 -9.73
N ASN A 4 11.56 19.65 -8.92
CA ASN A 4 11.20 20.82 -8.12
C ASN A 4 11.46 20.62 -6.62
N ALA A 5 11.98 19.46 -6.19
CA ALA A 5 12.09 19.12 -4.76
C ALA A 5 12.82 20.20 -3.97
N LYS A 6 13.97 20.66 -4.48
CA LYS A 6 14.76 21.73 -3.85
C LYS A 6 13.99 23.05 -3.73
N ALA A 7 13.18 23.40 -4.72
CA ALA A 7 12.37 24.62 -4.70
C ALA A 7 11.26 24.58 -3.63
N TRP A 8 10.90 23.39 -3.14
CA TRP A 8 9.94 23.18 -2.05
C TRP A 8 10.62 22.85 -0.71
N GLY A 9 11.94 23.00 -0.61
CA GLY A 9 12.71 22.65 0.59
C GLY A 9 12.87 21.14 0.81
N GLY A 10 12.56 20.32 -0.19
CA GLY A 10 12.73 18.86 -0.14
C GLY A 10 14.07 18.41 -0.71
N ASP A 11 14.53 17.24 -0.26
CA ASP A 11 15.69 16.55 -0.81
C ASP A 11 15.23 15.40 -1.74
N PRO A 12 15.55 15.42 -3.05
CA PRO A 12 15.13 14.38 -3.99
C PRO A 12 15.71 12.99 -3.67
N LEU A 13 16.74 12.89 -2.81
CA LEU A 13 17.31 11.63 -2.34
C LEU A 13 16.65 11.12 -1.05
N ARG A 14 15.84 11.94 -0.38
CA ARG A 14 15.10 11.60 0.85
C ARG A 14 13.59 11.65 0.60
N MET A 15 13.13 10.76 -0.26
CA MET A 15 11.72 10.64 -0.64
C MET A 15 11.16 9.29 -0.21
N ALA A 16 9.89 9.26 0.20
CA ALA A 16 9.10 8.04 0.33
C ALA A 16 7.83 8.17 -0.51
N LEU A 17 7.27 7.03 -0.91
CA LEU A 17 5.92 6.97 -1.48
C LEU A 17 4.99 6.44 -0.39
N ALA A 18 3.87 7.11 -0.19
CA ALA A 18 2.88 6.72 0.80
C ALA A 18 1.48 6.83 0.21
N GLY A 19 0.59 5.92 0.61
CA GLY A 19 -0.81 6.00 0.23
C GLY A 19 -1.68 5.00 0.96
N GLU A 20 -2.97 5.29 0.95
CA GLU A 20 -4.02 4.56 1.65
C GLU A 20 -4.97 3.92 0.64
N SER A 21 -5.42 2.69 0.87
CA SER A 21 -6.38 1.99 0.01
C SER A 21 -5.89 1.90 -1.45
N ALA A 22 -6.63 2.44 -2.41
CA ALA A 22 -6.18 2.59 -3.80
C ALA A 22 -4.88 3.42 -3.93
N GLY A 23 -4.67 4.41 -3.05
CA GLY A 23 -3.41 5.13 -2.95
C GLY A 23 -2.23 4.25 -2.53
N GLY A 24 -2.48 3.24 -1.68
CA GLY A 24 -1.48 2.24 -1.30
C GLY A 24 -1.04 1.39 -2.50
N ASN A 25 -1.99 1.03 -3.37
CA ASN A 25 -1.70 0.40 -4.66
C ASN A 25 -0.82 1.31 -5.53
N LEU A 26 -1.25 2.56 -5.73
CA LEU A 26 -0.54 3.54 -6.54
C LEU A 26 0.88 3.81 -6.05
N ALA A 27 1.11 3.85 -4.73
CA ALA A 27 2.44 4.04 -4.15
C ALA A 27 3.39 2.90 -4.56
N VAL A 28 2.94 1.64 -4.47
CA VAL A 28 3.73 0.48 -4.87
C VAL A 28 3.90 0.42 -6.39
N ALA A 29 2.84 0.61 -7.15
CA ALA A 29 2.87 0.64 -8.62
C ALA A 29 3.83 1.72 -9.15
N THR A 30 3.82 2.91 -8.53
CA THR A 30 4.73 4.00 -8.89
C THR A 30 6.18 3.63 -8.58
N ALA A 31 6.45 2.94 -7.48
CA ALA A 31 7.80 2.47 -7.17
C ALA A 31 8.32 1.44 -8.19
N ILE A 32 7.46 0.52 -8.62
CA ILE A 32 7.75 -0.46 -9.69
C ILE A 32 8.11 0.29 -10.98
N VAL A 33 7.25 1.21 -11.44
CA VAL A 33 7.49 1.97 -12.66
C VAL A 33 8.75 2.84 -12.57
N ALA A 34 9.01 3.45 -11.40
CA ALA A 34 10.22 4.24 -11.18
C ALA A 34 11.49 3.39 -11.29
N ARG A 35 11.50 2.19 -10.68
CA ARG A 35 12.59 1.22 -10.80
C ARG A 35 12.82 0.82 -12.25
N ASP A 36 11.76 0.41 -12.95
CA ASP A 36 11.85 -0.09 -14.33
C ASP A 36 12.34 0.98 -15.31
N ARG A 37 12.13 2.26 -14.98
CA ARG A 37 12.60 3.42 -15.75
C ARG A 37 13.95 3.95 -15.29
N GLY A 38 14.62 3.31 -14.34
CA GLY A 38 15.92 3.77 -13.80
C GLY A 38 15.84 5.14 -13.11
N MET A 39 14.66 5.52 -12.60
CA MET A 39 14.48 6.77 -11.88
C MET A 39 15.06 6.69 -10.46
N THR A 40 15.25 7.84 -9.82
CA THR A 40 15.63 7.89 -8.40
C THR A 40 14.60 7.13 -7.55
N ALA A 41 15.04 6.02 -6.95
CA ALA A 41 14.20 5.19 -6.11
C ALA A 41 13.81 5.93 -4.81
N PRO A 42 12.57 5.81 -4.33
CA PRO A 42 12.23 6.27 -3.00
C PRO A 42 12.98 5.41 -1.97
N ARG A 43 13.21 5.96 -0.79
CA ARG A 43 13.86 5.30 0.34
C ARG A 43 12.95 4.29 1.02
N HIS A 44 11.63 4.50 0.92
CA HIS A 44 10.63 3.68 1.59
C HIS A 44 9.29 3.75 0.85
N ILE A 45 8.48 2.71 1.00
CA ILE A 45 7.08 2.69 0.58
C ILE A 45 6.21 2.42 1.80
N LEU A 46 5.20 3.25 2.05
CA LEU A 46 4.16 3.01 3.05
C LEU A 46 2.83 2.76 2.34
N ALA A 47 2.28 1.56 2.49
CA ALA A 47 1.00 1.18 1.91
C ALA A 47 0.02 0.85 3.05
N VAL A 48 -0.97 1.70 3.26
CA VAL A 48 -1.99 1.50 4.29
C VAL A 48 -3.20 0.83 3.64
N TYR A 49 -3.59 -0.33 4.17
CA TYR A 49 -4.64 -1.26 3.70
C TYR A 49 -4.76 -1.29 2.17
N PRO A 50 -3.66 -1.62 1.45
CA PRO A 50 -3.61 -1.43 0.01
C PRO A 50 -4.51 -2.41 -0.73
N ILE A 51 -5.03 -1.97 -1.88
CA ILE A 51 -5.43 -2.91 -2.93
C ILE A 51 -4.17 -3.48 -3.59
N ALA A 52 -4.07 -4.78 -3.77
CA ALA A 52 -2.88 -5.42 -4.36
C ALA A 52 -3.19 -6.62 -5.25
N ASN A 53 -4.44 -7.08 -5.27
CA ASN A 53 -4.82 -8.31 -5.93
C ASN A 53 -6.16 -8.13 -6.66
N SER A 54 -6.30 -8.72 -7.85
CA SER A 54 -7.56 -8.74 -8.60
C SER A 54 -8.41 -10.00 -8.37
N ALA A 55 -7.91 -10.96 -7.56
CA ALA A 55 -8.67 -12.14 -7.16
C ALA A 55 -9.92 -11.73 -6.34
N THR A 56 -11.07 -12.23 -6.77
CA THR A 56 -12.37 -11.92 -6.15
C THR A 56 -12.68 -12.79 -4.93
N ASN A 57 -11.96 -13.90 -4.76
CA ASN A 57 -12.26 -14.95 -3.78
C ASN A 57 -11.22 -15.05 -2.64
N LEU A 58 -10.57 -13.95 -2.27
CA LEU A 58 -9.65 -13.94 -1.13
C LEU A 58 -10.38 -14.15 0.22
N PRO A 59 -9.72 -14.73 1.25
CA PRO A 59 -10.37 -15.03 2.53
C PRO A 59 -11.05 -13.82 3.17
N SER A 60 -10.36 -12.69 3.25
CA SER A 60 -10.91 -11.45 3.84
C SER A 60 -12.07 -10.85 3.05
N ARG A 61 -12.14 -11.06 1.73
CA ARG A 61 -13.30 -10.66 0.91
C ARG A 61 -14.57 -11.39 1.33
N GLN A 62 -14.44 -12.59 1.92
CA GLN A 62 -15.56 -13.38 2.42
C GLN A 62 -15.84 -13.06 3.89
N THR A 63 -14.81 -13.09 4.75
CA THR A 63 -15.00 -12.87 6.20
C THR A 63 -15.43 -11.44 6.53
N ASN A 64 -14.98 -10.45 5.76
CA ASN A 64 -15.35 -9.03 5.91
C ASN A 64 -16.30 -8.55 4.79
N ALA A 65 -17.06 -9.46 4.18
CA ALA A 65 -17.89 -9.17 3.00
C ALA A 65 -18.91 -8.04 3.20
N ARG A 66 -19.37 -7.82 4.44
CA ARG A 66 -20.36 -6.80 4.81
C ARG A 66 -19.80 -5.71 5.72
N ALA A 67 -18.48 -5.62 5.85
CA ALA A 67 -17.83 -4.62 6.69
C ALA A 67 -18.19 -3.19 6.25
N LYS A 68 -17.95 -2.23 7.14
CA LYS A 68 -18.14 -0.81 6.90
C LYS A 68 -16.87 -0.06 7.31
N PRO A 69 -16.52 1.07 6.66
CA PRO A 69 -17.25 1.69 5.56
C PRO A 69 -17.13 0.93 4.23
N LEU A 70 -16.08 0.14 4.05
CA LEU A 70 -15.82 -0.66 2.85
C LEU A 70 -16.33 -2.10 2.98
N ASN A 71 -16.98 -2.60 1.93
CA ASN A 71 -17.42 -4.00 1.80
C ASN A 71 -17.03 -4.58 0.43
N THR A 72 -17.13 -5.89 0.29
CA THR A 72 -16.74 -6.59 -0.95
C THR A 72 -17.52 -6.15 -2.19
N PRO A 73 -18.85 -5.95 -2.15
CA PRO A 73 -19.59 -5.41 -3.31
C PRO A 73 -19.08 -4.05 -3.79
N MET A 74 -18.68 -3.16 -2.87
CA MET A 74 -18.09 -1.86 -3.24
C MET A 74 -16.77 -2.02 -4.00
N LEU A 75 -15.95 -3.03 -3.70
CA LEU A 75 -14.73 -3.29 -4.46
C LEU A 75 -15.01 -3.66 -5.91
N SER A 76 -16.07 -4.43 -6.17
CA SER A 76 -16.52 -4.70 -7.54
C SER A 76 -17.01 -3.43 -8.24
N TRP A 77 -17.74 -2.56 -7.52
CA TRP A 77 -18.19 -1.28 -8.04
C TRP A 77 -17.01 -0.35 -8.39
N PHE A 78 -16.02 -0.20 -7.51
CA PHE A 78 -14.80 0.58 -7.80
C PHE A 78 -14.02 -0.01 -8.98
N GLY A 79 -13.86 -1.33 -9.02
CA GLY A 79 -13.17 -2.01 -10.12
C GLY A 79 -13.85 -1.79 -11.47
N TYR A 80 -15.18 -1.72 -11.51
CA TYR A 80 -15.94 -1.43 -12.73
C TYR A 80 -15.66 -0.03 -13.27
N TYR A 81 -15.59 0.99 -12.40
CA TYR A 81 -15.33 2.37 -12.84
C TYR A 81 -13.84 2.68 -13.07
N TYR A 82 -12.95 1.88 -12.49
CA TYR A 82 -11.52 2.06 -12.65
C TYR A 82 -10.99 1.48 -13.97
N SER A 83 -11.60 0.39 -14.46
CA SER A 83 -11.12 -0.37 -15.60
C SER A 83 -12.04 -0.21 -16.82
N LYS A 84 -11.46 -0.15 -18.03
CA LYS A 84 -12.23 -0.16 -19.29
C LYS A 84 -12.72 -1.57 -19.62
N SER A 85 -11.99 -2.58 -19.17
CA SER A 85 -12.30 -3.99 -19.40
C SER A 85 -11.92 -4.87 -18.22
N LYS A 86 -12.45 -6.10 -18.17
CA LYS A 86 -12.01 -7.09 -17.16
C LYS A 86 -10.54 -7.48 -17.31
N ALA A 87 -9.96 -7.37 -18.51
CA ALA A 87 -8.57 -7.69 -18.76
C ALA A 87 -7.62 -6.71 -18.09
N ASP A 88 -8.04 -5.44 -17.93
CA ASP A 88 -7.23 -4.41 -17.28
C ASP A 88 -6.90 -4.79 -15.83
N ALA A 89 -7.78 -5.53 -15.15
CA ALA A 89 -7.53 -6.02 -13.79
C ALA A 89 -6.35 -7.00 -13.67
N GLN A 90 -5.80 -7.48 -14.80
CA GLN A 90 -4.59 -8.31 -14.82
C GLN A 90 -3.32 -7.49 -15.05
N ASP A 91 -3.43 -6.19 -15.32
CA ASP A 91 -2.27 -5.31 -15.45
C ASP A 91 -1.44 -5.34 -14.16
N PRO A 92 -0.12 -5.54 -14.21
CA PRO A 92 0.73 -5.62 -13.02
C PRO A 92 0.78 -4.31 -12.21
N ARG A 93 0.31 -3.19 -12.76
CA ARG A 93 0.12 -1.93 -12.03
C ARG A 93 -1.12 -1.95 -11.14
N ILE A 94 -2.03 -2.89 -11.35
CA ILE A 94 -3.27 -3.08 -10.60
C ILE A 94 -3.13 -4.34 -9.73
N ASN A 95 -2.82 -5.47 -10.36
CA ASN A 95 -2.57 -6.75 -9.72
C ASN A 95 -1.10 -6.89 -9.31
N LEU A 96 -0.71 -6.14 -8.27
CA LEU A 96 0.68 -6.01 -7.81
C LEU A 96 1.33 -7.35 -7.47
N VAL A 97 0.57 -8.32 -6.97
CA VAL A 97 1.10 -9.68 -6.65
C VAL A 97 1.55 -10.45 -7.89
N LYS A 98 1.24 -9.98 -9.10
CA LYS A 98 1.71 -10.52 -10.38
C LYS A 98 2.80 -9.68 -11.05
N ALA A 99 3.18 -8.54 -10.45
CA ALA A 99 4.25 -7.70 -10.95
C ALA A 99 5.63 -8.27 -10.61
N ASP A 100 6.69 -7.76 -11.26
CA ASP A 100 8.05 -7.97 -10.78
C ASP A 100 8.29 -7.13 -9.53
N LEU A 101 8.42 -7.77 -8.37
CA LEU A 101 8.61 -7.12 -7.06
C LEU A 101 10.07 -7.08 -6.61
N ARG A 102 11.02 -7.58 -7.40
CA ARG A 102 12.44 -7.62 -7.04
C ARG A 102 13.06 -6.22 -6.99
N GLY A 103 13.96 -5.98 -6.05
CA GLY A 103 14.67 -4.70 -5.96
C GLY A 103 13.78 -3.50 -5.61
N LEU A 104 12.55 -3.72 -5.13
CA LEU A 104 11.74 -2.65 -4.59
C LEU A 104 12.37 -2.09 -3.30
N PRO A 105 12.18 -0.77 -3.02
CA PRO A 105 12.49 -0.18 -1.73
C PRO A 105 11.79 -0.92 -0.58
N PRO A 106 12.31 -0.83 0.66
CA PRO A 106 11.63 -1.39 1.82
C PRO A 106 10.17 -0.94 1.90
N LEU A 107 9.27 -1.92 2.06
CA LEU A 107 7.84 -1.72 2.11
C LEU A 107 7.33 -1.85 3.55
N THR A 108 6.41 -0.99 3.95
CA THR A 108 5.61 -1.17 5.16
C THR A 108 4.14 -1.24 4.78
N ILE A 109 3.47 -2.29 5.27
CA ILE A 109 2.04 -2.49 5.09
C ILE A 109 1.34 -2.34 6.46
N VAL A 110 0.36 -1.46 6.51
CA VAL A 110 -0.56 -1.34 7.64
C VAL A 110 -1.87 -1.99 7.24
N ASN A 111 -2.36 -2.98 7.97
CA ASN A 111 -3.64 -3.63 7.68
C ASN A 111 -4.67 -3.31 8.77
N ALA A 112 -5.94 -3.24 8.38
CA ALA A 112 -7.08 -3.29 9.27
C ALA A 112 -7.60 -4.73 9.38
N GLN A 113 -7.99 -5.18 10.57
CA GLN A 113 -8.53 -6.52 10.78
C GLN A 113 -9.92 -6.69 10.14
N ILE A 114 -10.78 -5.68 10.27
CA ILE A 114 -12.19 -5.71 9.80
C ILE A 114 -12.25 -5.01 8.43
N ASP A 115 -11.54 -5.57 7.46
CA ASP A 115 -11.37 -4.98 6.14
C ASP A 115 -11.42 -6.09 5.07
N PRO A 116 -12.27 -5.96 4.03
CA PRO A 116 -12.21 -6.88 2.91
C PRO A 116 -10.83 -6.93 2.25
N LEU A 117 -10.00 -5.88 2.33
CA LEU A 117 -8.64 -5.77 1.78
C LEU A 117 -7.52 -6.35 2.64
N LEU A 118 -7.80 -6.94 3.80
CA LEU A 118 -6.76 -7.52 4.66
C LEU A 118 -5.84 -8.50 3.89
N SER A 119 -6.44 -9.39 3.11
CA SER A 119 -5.70 -10.40 2.34
C SER A 119 -4.91 -9.83 1.16
N ASP A 120 -5.18 -8.61 0.69
CA ASP A 120 -4.35 -7.95 -0.31
C ASP A 120 -3.01 -7.57 0.29
N GLY A 121 -3.02 -6.95 1.47
CA GLY A 121 -1.79 -6.66 2.19
C GLY A 121 -1.01 -7.92 2.55
N GLU A 122 -1.67 -8.97 3.01
CA GLU A 122 -1.04 -10.26 3.33
C GLU A 122 -0.39 -10.90 2.10
N THR A 123 -1.11 -10.97 0.99
CA THR A 123 -0.59 -11.58 -0.25
C THR A 123 0.51 -10.73 -0.88
N LEU A 124 0.41 -9.39 -0.84
CA LEU A 124 1.49 -8.50 -1.27
C LEU A 124 2.74 -8.68 -0.43
N ALA A 125 2.61 -8.74 0.91
CA ALA A 125 3.76 -8.97 1.79
C ALA A 125 4.43 -10.31 1.48
N ALA A 126 3.65 -11.38 1.31
CA ALA A 126 4.18 -12.68 0.94
C ALA A 126 4.91 -12.65 -0.40
N ALA A 127 4.33 -11.99 -1.42
CA ALA A 127 4.93 -11.86 -2.74
C ALA A 127 6.25 -11.06 -2.72
N VAL A 128 6.31 -9.96 -1.95
CA VAL A 128 7.55 -9.18 -1.78
C VAL A 128 8.64 -9.99 -1.08
N ARG A 129 8.30 -10.75 -0.02
CA ARG A 129 9.26 -11.65 0.66
C ARG A 129 9.78 -12.73 -0.29
N ALA A 130 8.89 -13.36 -1.07
CA ALA A 130 9.26 -14.37 -2.05
C ALA A 130 10.19 -13.83 -3.15
N ALA A 131 10.05 -12.55 -3.51
CA ALA A 131 10.94 -11.86 -4.44
C ALA A 131 12.27 -11.39 -3.80
N GLY A 132 12.54 -11.73 -2.53
CA GLY A 132 13.74 -11.32 -1.78
C GLY A 132 13.71 -9.87 -1.26
N GLY A 133 12.54 -9.21 -1.30
CA GLY A 133 12.36 -7.84 -0.83
C GLY A 133 12.21 -7.73 0.69
N LYS A 134 12.40 -6.51 1.21
CA LYS A 134 12.19 -6.19 2.63
C LYS A 134 10.78 -5.65 2.83
N VAL A 135 9.97 -6.34 3.64
CA VAL A 135 8.61 -5.90 3.97
C VAL A 135 8.28 -6.14 5.43
N GLU A 136 7.83 -5.07 6.08
CA GLU A 136 7.17 -5.13 7.38
C GLU A 136 5.66 -5.02 7.18
N GLN A 137 4.91 -5.82 7.91
CA GLN A 137 3.45 -5.82 7.86
C GLN A 137 2.91 -5.88 9.28
N ARG A 138 1.89 -5.08 9.57
CA ARG A 138 1.15 -5.15 10.83
C ARG A 138 -0.34 -5.02 10.62
N THR A 139 -1.10 -5.98 11.14
CA THR A 139 -2.57 -5.93 11.23
C THR A 139 -2.97 -5.31 12.56
N PHE A 140 -3.80 -4.28 12.50
CA PHE A 140 -4.36 -3.61 13.67
C PHE A 140 -5.74 -4.24 14.00
N PRO A 141 -5.92 -4.77 15.22
CA PRO A 141 -7.16 -5.43 15.61
C PRO A 141 -8.29 -4.42 15.86
N GLY A 142 -9.53 -4.85 15.63
CA GLY A 142 -10.74 -4.09 15.96
C GLY A 142 -11.02 -2.85 15.09
N VAL A 143 -10.15 -2.53 14.14
CA VAL A 143 -10.32 -1.38 13.24
C VAL A 143 -10.78 -1.81 11.84
N THR A 144 -11.46 -0.89 11.16
CA THR A 144 -12.04 -1.08 9.82
C THR A 144 -11.18 -0.43 8.73
N HIS A 145 -11.57 -0.60 7.47
CA HIS A 145 -11.07 0.26 6.39
C HIS A 145 -11.28 1.75 6.72
N GLU A 146 -10.43 2.64 6.19
CA GLU A 146 -10.43 4.10 6.46
C GLU A 146 -10.11 4.51 7.92
N PHE A 147 -9.61 3.60 8.77
CA PHE A 147 -9.33 3.96 10.17
C PHE A 147 -8.12 4.90 10.33
N PHE A 148 -7.18 4.93 9.37
CA PHE A 148 -5.82 5.41 9.61
C PHE A 148 -5.77 6.90 10.00
N GLY A 149 -6.57 7.76 9.37
CA GLY A 149 -6.64 9.18 9.69
C GLY A 149 -7.46 9.54 10.95
N MET A 150 -7.94 8.54 11.70
CA MET A 150 -8.79 8.74 12.89
C MET A 150 -8.00 8.75 14.21
N GLY A 151 -6.69 9.05 14.18
CA GLY A 151 -5.80 8.95 15.35
C GLY A 151 -6.25 9.71 16.59
N GLN A 152 -7.04 10.77 16.44
CA GLN A 152 -7.56 11.56 17.57
C GLN A 152 -8.66 10.85 18.37
N VAL A 153 -9.36 9.89 17.77
CA VAL A 153 -10.56 9.26 18.36
C VAL A 153 -10.52 7.73 18.35
N VAL A 154 -9.66 7.13 17.54
CA VAL A 154 -9.45 5.67 17.48
C VAL A 154 -8.02 5.34 17.89
N SER A 155 -7.85 4.68 19.04
CA SER A 155 -6.52 4.33 19.56
C SER A 155 -5.72 3.43 18.61
N GLY A 156 -6.37 2.52 17.90
CA GLY A 156 -5.74 1.69 16.86
C GLY A 156 -5.17 2.53 15.71
N ALA A 157 -5.84 3.62 15.34
CA ALA A 157 -5.37 4.56 14.32
C ALA A 157 -4.10 5.30 14.79
N ALA A 158 -4.12 5.85 16.01
CA ALA A 158 -2.94 6.52 16.58
C ALA A 158 -1.72 5.57 16.65
N GLN A 159 -1.95 4.30 17.01
CA GLN A 159 -0.89 3.29 17.01
C GLN A 159 -0.38 2.98 15.60
N ALA A 160 -1.26 2.97 14.59
CA ALA A 160 -0.88 2.76 13.20
C ALA A 160 -0.09 3.93 12.63
N GLU A 161 -0.50 5.17 12.91
CA GLU A 161 0.23 6.39 12.56
C GLU A 161 1.63 6.39 13.21
N ALA A 162 1.71 6.05 14.50
CA ALA A 162 2.99 5.93 15.21
C ALA A 162 3.88 4.85 14.61
N TYR A 163 3.32 3.69 14.26
CA TYR A 163 4.03 2.62 13.57
C TYR A 163 4.56 3.10 12.21
N ALA A 164 3.73 3.74 11.38
CA ALA A 164 4.13 4.31 10.10
C ALA A 164 5.28 5.33 10.26
N ALA A 165 5.16 6.24 11.21
CA ALA A 165 6.21 7.22 11.51
C ALA A 165 7.53 6.55 11.95
N ALA A 166 7.46 5.50 12.76
CA ALA A 166 8.64 4.74 13.19
C ALA A 166 9.34 4.02 12.03
N ARG A 167 8.63 3.70 10.94
CA ARG A 167 9.21 3.15 9.72
C ARG A 167 9.78 4.24 8.80
N LEU A 168 9.06 5.34 8.62
CA LEU A 168 9.44 6.42 7.70
C LEU A 168 10.60 7.27 8.21
N LYS A 169 10.62 7.66 9.49
CA LYS A 169 11.66 8.53 10.07
C LYS A 169 13.09 8.02 9.81
N PRO A 170 13.46 6.78 10.18
CA PRO A 170 14.83 6.30 9.94
C PRO A 170 15.14 6.14 8.45
N ALA A 171 14.17 5.74 7.62
CA ALA A 171 14.38 5.58 6.18
C ALA A 171 14.72 6.91 5.48
N LEU A 172 14.13 8.00 5.96
CA LEU A 172 14.34 9.37 5.45
C LEU A 172 15.49 10.11 6.15
N ALA A 173 15.86 9.71 7.37
CA ALA A 173 16.99 10.29 8.11
C ALA A 173 18.35 9.83 7.58
N ALA A 174 18.44 8.64 6.99
CA ALA A 174 19.70 8.16 6.43
C ALA A 174 20.19 9.08 5.29
N ALA A 175 21.27 9.82 5.54
CA ALA A 175 22.08 10.39 4.47
C ALA A 175 22.84 9.24 3.79
N ARG A 176 23.09 9.37 2.47
CA ARG A 176 24.18 8.62 1.85
C ARG A 176 25.47 9.36 2.13
#